data_AF-A0AA47ME57-F1
#
_entry.id   AF-A0AA47ME57-F1
#
_cell.length_a   1.000
_cell.length_b   1.000
_cell.length_c   1.000
_cell.angle_alpha   90.00
_cell.angle_beta   90.00
_cell.angle_gamma   90.00
#
_symmetry.space_group_name_H-M   'P 1'
#
loop_
_entity.id
_entity.type
_entity.pdbx_description
1 polymer ?
#
loop_
_entity_poly.entity_id
_entity_poly.type
_entity_poly.pdbx_seq_one_letter_code
_entity_poly.pdbx_strand_id
1 'polypeptide(L)'
;MGRHFGDLARVRHIITYTMSPFEQRAFPNYFSKGIPNVWRRVTGSFFKVAPPMALMYLTYTWGNHVHQQEKRKNPADYENDE
;
A
#
# COMPACT_ATOMS: atom_id res chain seq x y z
N MET A 1 -13.75 -21.13 -27.37
CA MET A 1 -14.91 -20.30 -27.75
C MET A 1 -14.92 -19.08 -26.85
N GLY A 2 -14.32 -17.96 -27.29
CA GLY A 2 -14.12 -16.76 -26.48
C GLY A 2 -15.27 -15.77 -26.65
N ARG A 3 -15.55 -14.97 -25.62
CA ARG A 3 -16.43 -13.81 -25.77
C ARG A 3 -15.72 -12.75 -26.60
N HIS A 4 -16.41 -12.17 -27.58
CA HIS A 4 -15.87 -11.15 -28.48
C HIS A 4 -16.74 -9.89 -28.49
N PHE A 5 -16.18 -8.77 -28.95
CA PHE A 5 -16.98 -7.57 -29.21
C PHE A 5 -18.13 -7.93 -30.17
N GLY A 6 -19.36 -7.67 -29.75
CA GLY A 6 -20.59 -8.10 -30.44
C GLY A 6 -21.39 -9.19 -29.69
N ASP A 7 -20.75 -9.98 -28.83
CA ASP A 7 -21.37 -11.05 -28.03
C ASP A 7 -20.98 -10.98 -26.53
N LEU A 8 -20.93 -9.76 -25.99
CA LEU A 8 -20.53 -9.50 -24.61
C LEU A 8 -21.74 -9.50 -23.66
N ALA A 9 -22.72 -8.65 -23.97
CA ALA A 9 -23.87 -8.39 -23.12
C ALA A 9 -25.00 -7.74 -23.91
N ARG A 10 -26.24 -7.91 -23.44
CA ARG A 10 -27.41 -7.18 -23.95
C ARG A 10 -27.64 -5.93 -23.10
N VAL A 11 -27.27 -4.76 -23.63
CA VAL A 11 -27.46 -3.46 -22.99
C VAL A 11 -28.50 -2.67 -23.79
N ARG A 12 -29.41 -1.95 -23.13
CA ARG A 12 -30.47 -1.15 -23.77
C ARG A 12 -30.52 0.25 -23.16
N HIS A 13 -30.75 1.26 -24.00
CA HIS A 13 -31.00 2.66 -23.60
C HIS A 13 -29.89 3.34 -22.75
N ILE A 14 -28.62 3.12 -23.06
CA ILE A 14 -27.50 3.87 -22.46
C ILE A 14 -26.90 4.79 -23.51
N ILE A 15 -26.89 6.10 -23.22
CA ILE A 15 -26.26 7.11 -24.07
C ILE A 15 -24.99 7.60 -23.37
N THR A 16 -23.86 7.58 -24.07
CA THR A 16 -22.55 8.00 -23.56
C THR A 16 -22.03 9.14 -24.42
N TYR A 17 -21.53 10.20 -23.78
CA TYR A 17 -20.93 11.35 -24.46
C TYR A 17 -19.42 11.36 -24.23
N THR A 18 -18.67 11.74 -25.27
CA THR A 18 -17.21 11.87 -25.23
C THR A 18 -16.78 13.11 -26.00
N MET A 19 -15.61 13.67 -25.66
CA MET A 19 -14.99 14.76 -26.41
C MET A 19 -13.70 14.26 -27.09
N SER A 20 -13.32 14.86 -28.22
CA SER A 20 -12.06 14.54 -28.89
C SER A 20 -10.85 14.76 -27.95
N PRO A 21 -9.83 13.88 -27.94
CA PRO A 21 -8.64 14.07 -27.11
C PRO A 21 -7.92 15.40 -27.36
N PHE A 22 -7.97 15.92 -28.59
CA PHE A 22 -7.36 17.20 -28.96
C PHE A 22 -8.09 18.42 -28.39
N GLU A 23 -9.34 18.23 -27.96
CA GLU A 23 -10.17 19.26 -27.31
C GLU A 23 -10.07 19.20 -25.77
N GLN A 24 -9.38 18.18 -25.24
CA GLN A 24 -9.26 17.95 -23.80
C GLN A 24 -7.85 18.25 -23.31
N ARG A 25 -7.75 18.62 -22.03
CA ARG A 25 -6.46 18.69 -21.33
C ARG A 25 -6.06 17.28 -20.90
N ALA A 26 -4.79 16.91 -21.08
CA ALA A 26 -4.26 15.62 -20.64
C ALA A 26 -4.27 15.46 -19.10
N PHE A 27 -4.02 16.55 -18.36
CA PHE A 27 -3.99 16.56 -16.89
C PHE A 27 -4.94 17.63 -16.30
N PRO A 28 -6.26 17.44 -16.38
CA PRO A 28 -7.22 18.38 -15.82
C PRO A 28 -7.27 18.25 -14.29
N ASN A 29 -7.46 19.36 -13.58
CA ASN A 29 -7.76 19.39 -12.14
C ASN A 29 -6.75 18.64 -11.24
N TYR A 30 -5.47 18.66 -11.60
CA TYR A 30 -4.42 17.94 -10.86
C TYR A 30 -4.39 18.28 -9.36
N PHE A 31 -4.31 19.57 -9.02
CA PHE A 31 -4.26 20.02 -7.62
C PHE A 31 -5.63 20.01 -6.94
N SER A 32 -6.68 20.42 -7.66
CA SER A 32 -8.02 20.59 -7.07
C SER A 32 -8.77 19.27 -6.87
N LYS A 33 -8.51 18.25 -7.69
CA LYS A 33 -9.19 16.95 -7.64
C LYS A 33 -8.23 15.77 -7.60
N GLY A 34 -7.09 15.83 -8.29
CA GLY A 34 -6.11 14.73 -8.31
C GLY A 34 -5.55 14.43 -6.92
N ILE A 35 -4.85 15.40 -6.32
CA ILE A 35 -4.22 15.25 -5.00
C ILE A 35 -5.24 14.89 -3.90
N PRO A 36 -6.40 15.57 -3.78
CA PRO A 36 -7.41 15.20 -2.78
C PRO A 36 -7.94 13.77 -2.94
N ASN A 37 -8.09 13.29 -4.19
CA ASN A 37 -8.53 11.91 -4.42
C ASN A 37 -7.44 10.89 -4.08
N VAL A 38 -6.17 11.20 -4.31
CA VAL A 38 -5.05 10.35 -3.87
C VAL A 38 -5.04 10.27 -2.35
N TRP A 39 -5.16 11.41 -1.66
CA TRP A 39 -5.24 11.44 -0.20
C TRP A 39 -6.40 10.59 0.35
N ARG A 40 -7.60 10.74 -0.23
CA ARG A 40 -8.78 9.93 0.12
C ARG A 40 -8.53 8.43 -0.09
N ARG A 41 -7.83 8.05 -1.16
CA ARG A 41 -7.49 6.64 -1.43
C ARG A 41 -6.48 6.08 -0.43
N VAL A 42 -5.43 6.84 -0.12
CA VAL A 42 -4.40 6.46 0.85
C VAL A 42 -5.01 6.29 2.24
N THR A 43 -5.78 7.28 2.70
CA THR A 43 -6.43 7.23 4.03
C THR A 43 -7.43 6.08 4.13
N GLY A 44 -8.15 5.75 3.05
CA GLY A 44 -9.09 4.63 3.03
C GLY A 44 -8.45 3.23 3.14
N SER A 45 -7.18 3.07 2.77
CA SER A 45 -6.44 1.82 2.89
C SER A 45 -5.39 1.80 4.01
N PHE A 46 -5.02 2.98 4.55
CA PHE A 46 -3.92 3.12 5.50
C PHE A 46 -4.04 2.16 6.70
N PHE A 47 -5.19 2.13 7.37
CA PHE A 47 -5.39 1.26 8.54
C PHE A 47 -5.52 -0.22 8.22
N LYS A 48 -5.63 -0.61 6.94
CA LYS A 48 -5.59 -2.01 6.53
C LYS A 48 -4.16 -2.49 6.30
N VAL A 49 -3.27 -1.60 5.86
CA VAL A 49 -1.90 -1.95 5.46
C VAL A 49 -0.87 -1.57 6.52
N ALA A 50 -1.00 -0.41 7.16
CA ALA A 50 -0.01 0.11 8.08
C ALA A 50 0.15 -0.74 9.36
N PRO A 51 -0.91 -1.24 10.02
CA PRO A 51 -0.76 -2.01 11.26
C PRO A 51 0.09 -3.29 11.13
N PRO A 52 -0.15 -4.22 10.17
CA PRO A 52 0.68 -5.41 10.03
C PRO A 52 2.13 -5.06 9.65
N MET A 53 2.34 -4.03 8.83
CA MET A 53 3.69 -3.57 8.47
C MET A 53 4.44 -3.01 9.68
N ALA A 54 3.78 -2.24 10.54
CA ALA A 54 4.37 -1.72 11.77
C ALA A 54 4.72 -2.85 12.74
N LEU A 55 3.81 -3.84 12.92
CA LEU A 55 4.08 -5.01 13.76
C LEU A 55 5.28 -5.80 13.27
N MET A 56 5.38 -6.05 11.96
CA MET A 56 6.53 -6.72 11.34
C MET A 56 7.83 -5.97 11.61
N TYR A 57 7.82 -4.64 11.49
CA TYR A 57 9.00 -3.83 11.74
C TYR A 57 9.45 -3.90 13.20
N LEU A 58 8.50 -3.82 14.14
CA LEU A 58 8.78 -3.90 15.57
C LEU A 58 9.35 -5.26 15.98
N THR A 59 8.80 -6.37 15.47
CA THR A 59 9.33 -7.71 15.78
C THR A 59 10.71 -7.93 15.16
N TYR A 60 10.95 -7.40 13.95
CA TYR A 60 12.26 -7.44 13.32
C TYR A 60 13.32 -6.67 14.12
N THR A 61 13.02 -5.44 14.55
CA THR A 61 13.99 -4.63 15.31
C THR A 61 14.27 -5.24 16.67
N TRP A 62 13.22 -5.69 17.37
CA TRP A 62 13.36 -6.38 18.66
C TRP A 62 14.21 -7.65 18.54
N GLY A 63 13.92 -8.51 17.55
CA GLY A 63 14.65 -9.77 17.37
C GLY A 63 16.14 -9.56 17.09
N ASN A 64 16.47 -8.57 16.26
CA ASN A 64 17.88 -8.20 16.02
C ASN A 64 18.56 -7.66 17.27
N HIS A 65 17.85 -6.86 18.07
CA HIS A 65 18.39 -6.27 19.29
C HIS A 65 18.70 -7.34 20.35
N VAL A 66 17.73 -8.23 20.63
CA VAL A 66 17.90 -9.35 21.57
C VAL A 66 19.03 -10.27 21.10
N HIS A 67 19.06 -10.63 19.82
CA HIS A 67 20.12 -11.48 19.28
C HIS A 67 21.53 -10.88 19.44
N GLN A 68 21.66 -9.55 19.31
CA GLN A 68 22.93 -8.86 19.57
C GLN A 68 23.29 -8.81 21.06
N GLN A 69 22.30 -8.67 21.95
CA GLN A 69 22.52 -8.70 23.39
C GLN A 69 22.96 -10.09 23.86
N GLU A 70 22.30 -11.14 23.41
CA GLU A 70 22.60 -12.54 23.77
C GLU A 70 23.98 -13.00 23.30
N LYS A 71 24.53 -12.38 22.25
CA LYS A 71 25.90 -12.62 21.80
C LYS A 71 26.96 -12.04 22.74
N ARG A 72 26.59 -11.10 23.61
CA ARG A 72 27.53 -10.51 24.58
C ARG A 72 27.65 -11.44 25.76
N LYS A 73 28.89 -11.67 26.21
CA LYS A 73 29.17 -12.41 27.44
C LYS A 73 28.57 -11.67 28.63
N ASN A 74 27.94 -12.39 29.55
CA ASN A 74 27.46 -11.84 30.81
C ASN A 74 28.61 -11.83 31.84
N PRO A 75 29.06 -10.66 32.34
CA PRO A 75 30.14 -10.59 33.33
C PRO A 75 29.83 -11.37 34.62
N ALA A 76 28.55 -11.45 35.01
CA ALA A 76 28.13 -12.12 36.24
C ALA A 76 28.35 -13.65 36.19
N ASP A 77 28.49 -14.23 35.00
CA ASP A 77 28.75 -15.68 34.85
C ASP A 77 30.18 -16.06 35.27
N TYR A 78 31.10 -15.08 35.40
CA TYR A 78 32.52 -15.30 35.71
C TYR A 78 32.92 -14.81 37.11
N GLU A 79 31.98 -14.34 37.92
CA GLU A 79 32.29 -13.75 39.24
C GLU A 79 32.70 -14.80 40.30
N ASN A 80 32.28 -16.07 40.14
CA ASN A 80 32.56 -17.17 41.05
C ASN A 80 33.32 -18.33 40.40
N ASP A 81 33.92 -18.09 39.23
CA ASP A 81 34.79 -19.06 38.55
C ASP A 81 36.21 -18.89 39.13
N GLU A 82 36.61 -19.78 40.06
CA GLU A 82 37.98 -19.90 40.59
C GLU A 82 38.86 -20.83 39.73
#